data_AF-A0A8T3NA07-F1
#
_entry.id   AF-A0A8T3NA07-F1
#
_cell.length_a   1.000
_cell.length_b   1.000
_cell.length_c   1.000
_cell.angle_alpha   90.00
_cell.angle_beta   90.00
_cell.angle_gamma   90.00
#
_symmetry.space_group_name_H-M   'P 1'
#
loop_
_entity.id
_entity.type
_entity.pdbx_description
1 polymer ?
#
loop_
_entity_poly.entity_id
_entity_poly.type
_entity_poly.pdbx_seq_one_letter_code
_entity_poly.pdbx_strand_id
1 'polypeptide(L)'
;MAETVVVAFGGNAVLRAGQAGTLEDQRRNIRAMARELATLVAEGHRLVVVHGNGPQVGMLQLQQELAAPEIPAQPLFISGAMTQGQLGYLIQEGLQNALAARGLEREVAALVSRAQSTSSNGRRCAPWSTRG
;
A
#
# COMPACT_ATOMS: atom_id res chain seq x y z
N MET A 1 22.14 -12.07 -14.18
CA MET A 1 20.96 -12.89 -14.57
C MET A 1 19.72 -12.13 -14.12
N ALA A 2 18.63 -12.18 -14.89
CA ALA A 2 17.37 -11.56 -14.49
C ALA A 2 16.75 -12.34 -13.31
N GLU A 3 16.69 -11.72 -12.14
CA GLU A 3 16.15 -12.33 -10.91
C GLU A 3 14.84 -11.66 -10.48
N THR A 4 14.07 -12.35 -9.65
CA THR A 4 12.89 -11.77 -9.01
C THR A 4 13.31 -11.04 -7.75
N VAL A 5 13.04 -9.74 -7.70
CA VAL A 5 13.35 -8.87 -6.56
C VAL A 5 12.03 -8.49 -5.87
N VAL A 6 11.95 -8.78 -4.58
CA VAL A 6 10.83 -8.36 -3.72
C VAL A 6 11.27 -7.15 -2.91
N VAL A 7 10.60 -6.01 -3.11
CA VAL A 7 10.90 -4.77 -2.39
C VAL A 7 9.76 -4.45 -1.44
N ALA A 8 10.09 -4.28 -0.15
CA ALA A 8 9.14 -3.97 0.90
C ALA A 8 9.28 -2.52 1.39
N PHE A 9 8.20 -1.76 1.34
CA PHE A 9 8.14 -0.38 1.84
C PHE A 9 7.27 -0.27 3.08
N GLY A 10 7.73 0.43 4.11
CA GLY A 10 6.86 0.81 5.22
C GLY A 10 5.83 1.87 4.81
N GLY A 11 4.69 1.96 5.52
CA GLY A 11 3.71 3.03 5.26
C GLY A 11 4.29 4.45 5.42
N ASN A 12 5.36 4.58 6.20
CA ASN A 12 6.12 5.82 6.39
C ASN A 12 6.93 6.25 5.14
N ALA A 13 7.17 5.33 4.21
CA ALA A 13 7.80 5.65 2.94
C ALA A 13 6.82 6.42 2.02
N VAL A 14 5.52 6.20 2.20
CA VAL A 14 4.45 6.92 1.49
C VAL A 14 4.08 8.21 2.22
N LEU A 15 4.04 8.21 3.56
CA LEU A 15 3.79 9.40 4.36
C LEU A 15 4.86 9.59 5.43
N ARG A 16 5.70 10.61 5.29
CA ARG A 16 6.83 10.86 6.20
C ARG A 16 6.38 11.63 7.44
N ALA A 17 7.12 11.47 8.53
CA ALA A 17 6.90 12.25 9.75
C ALA A 17 6.94 13.77 9.45
N GLY A 18 5.98 14.51 10.02
CA GLY A 18 5.85 15.96 9.83
C GLY A 18 5.14 16.40 8.55
N GLN A 19 4.75 15.49 7.66
CA GLN A 19 3.90 15.81 6.51
C GLN A 19 2.42 15.84 6.91
N ALA A 20 1.64 16.68 6.22
CA ALA A 20 0.21 16.86 6.50
C ALA A 20 -0.66 15.68 6.06
N GLY A 21 -0.12 14.71 5.30
CA GLY A 21 -0.90 13.56 4.85
C GLY A 21 -1.63 13.77 3.53
N THR A 22 -1.36 14.89 2.84
CA THR A 22 -2.06 15.24 1.60
C THR A 22 -1.79 14.22 0.50
N LEU A 23 -2.71 14.13 -0.48
CA LEU A 23 -2.50 13.32 -1.67
C LEU A 23 -1.21 13.72 -2.41
N GLU A 24 -0.89 15.02 -2.44
CA GLU A 24 0.33 15.52 -3.07
C GLU A 24 1.59 15.04 -2.36
N ASP A 25 1.60 15.05 -1.02
CA ASP A 25 2.72 14.51 -0.23
C ASP A 25 2.95 13.03 -0.57
N GLN A 26 1.87 12.24 -0.56
CA GLN A 26 1.93 10.81 -0.87
C GLN A 26 2.42 10.56 -2.30
N ARG A 27 1.87 11.28 -3.29
CA ARG A 27 2.30 11.19 -4.70
C ARG A 27 3.77 11.56 -4.87
N ARG A 28 4.23 12.63 -4.21
CA ARG A 28 5.63 13.07 -4.28
C ARG A 28 6.58 12.00 -3.74
N ASN A 29 6.27 11.42 -2.59
CA ASN A 29 7.09 10.37 -2.00
C ASN A 29 7.08 9.10 -2.86
N ILE A 30 5.90 8.70 -3.38
CA ILE A 30 5.76 7.54 -4.27
C ILE A 30 6.52 7.74 -5.58
N ARG A 31 6.46 8.92 -6.19
CA ARG A 31 7.24 9.21 -7.41
C ARG A 31 8.74 9.05 -7.19
N ALA A 32 9.25 9.46 -6.03
CA ALA A 32 10.66 9.27 -5.70
C ALA A 32 11.02 7.78 -5.61
N MET A 33 10.23 6.99 -4.88
CA MET A 33 10.42 5.54 -4.79
C MET A 33 10.31 4.83 -6.15
N ALA A 34 9.31 5.20 -6.94
CA ALA A 34 9.06 4.62 -8.25
C ALA A 34 10.22 4.81 -9.23
N ARG A 35 10.96 5.93 -9.14
CA ARG A 35 12.16 6.14 -9.96
C ARG A 35 13.26 5.13 -9.64
N GLU A 36 13.48 4.83 -8.36
CA GLU A 36 14.46 3.82 -7.93
C GLU A 36 14.03 2.41 -8.35
N LEU A 37 12.75 2.09 -8.16
CA LEU A 37 12.18 0.81 -8.58
C LEU A 37 12.28 0.56 -10.09
N ALA A 38 12.06 1.61 -10.89
CA ALA A 38 12.18 1.51 -12.34
C ALA A 38 13.62 1.21 -12.80
N THR A 39 14.64 1.57 -12.00
CA THR A 39 16.04 1.20 -12.28
C THR A 39 16.23 -0.31 -12.20
N LEU A 40 15.68 -0.98 -11.19
CA LEU A 40 15.73 -2.45 -11.07
C LEU A 40 15.07 -3.14 -12.27
N VAL A 41 13.95 -2.60 -12.75
CA VAL A 41 13.28 -3.14 -13.94
C VAL A 41 14.12 -2.90 -15.21
N ALA A 42 14.79 -1.75 -15.31
CA ALA A 42 15.70 -1.43 -16.42
C ALA A 42 16.92 -2.36 -16.47
N GLU A 43 17.40 -2.81 -15.32
CA GLU A 43 18.47 -3.82 -15.18
C GLU A 43 18.00 -5.25 -15.54
N GLY A 44 16.71 -5.42 -15.86
CA GLY A 44 16.13 -6.68 -16.30
C GLY A 44 15.47 -7.50 -15.19
N HIS A 45 15.39 -6.99 -13.96
CA HIS A 45 14.76 -7.72 -12.86
C HIS A 45 13.24 -7.79 -12.99
N ARG A 46 12.66 -8.86 -12.42
CA ARG A 46 11.21 -8.97 -12.19
C ARG A 46 10.91 -8.40 -10.82
N LEU A 47 10.08 -7.36 -10.76
CA LEU A 47 9.82 -6.65 -9.53
C LEU A 47 8.49 -7.07 -8.90
N VAL A 48 8.52 -7.37 -7.59
CA VAL A 48 7.34 -7.47 -6.74
C VAL A 48 7.45 -6.41 -5.66
N VAL A 49 6.42 -5.59 -5.51
CA VAL A 49 6.37 -4.53 -4.49
C VAL A 49 5.35 -4.91 -3.42
N VAL A 50 5.78 -4.86 -2.16
CA VAL A 50 4.88 -4.94 -1.00
C VAL A 50 4.97 -3.65 -0.20
N HIS A 51 3.87 -3.25 0.40
CA HIS A 51 3.82 -2.00 1.16
C HIS A 51 3.10 -2.20 2.51
N GLY A 52 3.54 -1.45 3.51
CA GLY A 52 2.78 -1.19 4.72
C GLY A 52 1.79 -0.05 4.49
N ASN A 53 0.83 0.09 5.39
CA ASN A 53 -0.24 1.09 5.30
C ASN A 53 -0.55 1.76 6.66
N GLY A 54 0.32 1.63 7.67
CA GLY A 54 0.05 2.04 9.05
C GLY A 54 -0.51 3.47 9.19
N PRO A 55 0.18 4.52 8.70
CA PRO A 55 -0.33 5.88 8.74
C PRO A 55 -1.66 6.04 7.97
N GLN A 56 -1.78 5.40 6.81
CA GLN A 56 -2.92 5.53 5.92
C GLN A 56 -4.18 4.87 6.50
N VAL A 57 -4.05 3.66 7.06
CA VAL A 57 -5.17 2.94 7.67
C VAL A 57 -5.58 3.60 8.97
N GLY A 58 -4.64 4.17 9.74
CA GLY A 58 -4.94 4.97 10.92
C GLY A 58 -5.74 6.23 10.57
N MET A 59 -5.31 6.97 9.54
CA MET A 59 -6.02 8.16 9.08
C MET A 59 -7.42 7.83 8.56
N LEU A 60 -7.56 6.75 7.76
CA LEU A 60 -8.87 6.32 7.30
C LEU A 60 -9.76 5.86 8.45
N GLN A 61 -9.22 5.13 9.43
CA GLN A 61 -10.00 4.68 10.58
C GLN A 61 -10.50 5.87 11.43
N LEU A 62 -9.67 6.90 11.59
CA LEU A 62 -10.10 8.15 12.23
C LEU A 62 -11.25 8.81 11.46
N GLN A 63 -11.21 8.82 10.12
CA GLN A 63 -12.33 9.33 9.31
C GLN A 63 -13.61 8.52 9.54
N GLN A 64 -13.51 7.19 9.62
CA GLN A 64 -14.64 6.31 9.90
C GLN A 64 -15.24 6.58 11.29
N GLU A 65 -14.40 6.83 12.29
CA GLU A 65 -14.84 7.15 13.66
C GLU A 65 -15.53 8.52 13.73
N LEU A 66 -14.97 9.53 13.07
CA LEU A 66 -15.55 10.88 13.03
C LEU A 66 -16.88 10.92 12.28
N ALA A 67 -17.05 10.11 11.23
CA ALA A 67 -18.28 10.03 10.44
C ALA A 67 -19.35 9.09 11.05
N ALA A 68 -18.99 8.29 12.06
CA ALA A 68 -19.84 7.27 12.66
C ALA A 68 -21.25 7.73 13.11
N PRO A 69 -21.45 8.98 13.60
CA PRO A 69 -22.78 9.47 13.96
C PRO A 69 -23.76 9.56 12.79
N GLU A 70 -23.27 9.68 11.56
CA GLU A 70 -24.06 9.86 10.34
C GLU A 70 -23.96 8.67 9.38
N ILE A 71 -22.80 8.01 9.33
CA ILE A 71 -22.47 6.94 8.40
C ILE A 71 -21.87 5.77 9.18
N PRO A 72 -22.43 4.55 9.10
CA PRO A 72 -21.90 3.39 9.82
C PRO A 72 -20.40 3.15 9.52
N ALA A 73 -19.59 3.17 10.58
CA ALA A 73 -18.16 2.94 10.48
C ALA A 73 -17.86 1.50 10.03
N GLN A 74 -16.90 1.36 9.10
CA GLN A 74 -16.39 0.05 8.69
C GLN A 74 -15.33 -0.47 9.68
N PRO A 75 -15.22 -1.79 9.86
CA PRO A 75 -14.19 -2.38 10.71
C PRO A 75 -12.80 -2.22 10.09
N LEU A 76 -11.77 -2.25 10.96
CA LEU A 76 -10.37 -1.99 10.58
C LEU A 76 -9.85 -2.82 9.40
N PHE A 77 -10.28 -4.08 9.25
CA PHE A 77 -9.83 -4.90 8.13
C PHE A 77 -10.39 -4.44 6.78
N ILE A 78 -11.58 -3.82 6.75
CA ILE A 78 -12.15 -3.19 5.55
C ILE A 78 -11.39 -1.90 5.26
N SER A 79 -11.13 -1.06 6.26
CA SER A 79 -10.24 0.11 6.13
C SER A 79 -8.85 -0.31 5.61
N GLY A 80 -8.34 -1.47 6.05
CA GLY A 80 -7.14 -2.10 5.53
C GLY A 80 -7.24 -2.41 4.04
N ALA A 81 -8.32 -3.04 3.58
CA ALA A 81 -8.54 -3.32 2.17
C ALA A 81 -8.71 -2.04 1.32
N MET A 82 -9.43 -1.04 1.83
CA MET A 82 -9.59 0.27 1.17
C MET A 82 -8.25 0.96 0.96
N THR A 83 -7.38 0.96 1.98
CA THR A 83 -6.04 1.55 1.86
C THR A 83 -5.10 0.76 0.94
N GLN A 84 -5.30 -0.55 0.75
CA GLN A 84 -4.61 -1.30 -0.31
C GLN A 84 -5.00 -0.79 -1.70
N GLY A 85 -6.29 -0.52 -1.92
CA GLY A 85 -6.77 0.06 -3.19
C GLY A 85 -6.16 1.45 -3.44
N GLN A 86 -6.21 2.32 -2.43
CA GLN A 86 -5.63 3.67 -2.52
C GLN A 86 -4.12 3.63 -2.81
N LEU A 87 -3.34 2.90 -2.00
CA LEU A 87 -1.89 2.84 -2.14
C LEU A 87 -1.47 2.09 -3.40
N GLY A 88 -2.17 1.00 -3.73
CA GLY A 88 -1.96 0.25 -4.95
C GLY A 88 -2.13 1.11 -6.19
N TYR A 89 -3.19 1.91 -6.26
CA TYR A 89 -3.40 2.87 -7.34
C TYR A 89 -2.25 3.87 -7.46
N LEU A 90 -1.85 4.52 -6.35
CA LEU A 90 -0.81 5.55 -6.38
C LEU A 90 0.56 4.98 -6.74
N ILE A 91 0.91 3.81 -6.22
CA ILE A 91 2.16 3.11 -6.53
C ILE A 91 2.17 2.70 -8.01
N GLN A 92 1.06 2.15 -8.51
CA GLN A 92 0.91 1.79 -9.92
C GLN A 92 1.08 3.02 -10.82
N GLU A 93 0.37 4.12 -10.54
CA GLU A 93 0.50 5.40 -11.26
C GLU A 93 1.96 5.89 -11.26
N GLY A 94 2.62 5.88 -10.10
CA GLY A 94 4.02 6.30 -9.98
C GLY A 94 4.99 5.43 -10.77
N LEU A 95 4.86 4.12 -10.67
CA LEU A 95 5.75 3.16 -11.32
C LEU A 95 5.55 3.13 -12.84
N GLN A 96 4.31 3.14 -13.32
CA GLN A 96 4.00 3.24 -14.75
C GLN A 96 4.63 4.49 -15.37
N ASN A 97 4.47 5.64 -14.72
CA ASN A 97 5.10 6.88 -15.18
C ASN A 97 6.63 6.80 -15.20
N ALA A 98 7.24 6.19 -14.18
CA ALA A 98 8.69 6.06 -14.09
C ALA A 98 9.29 5.09 -15.13
N LEU A 99 8.53 4.04 -15.49
CA LEU A 99 8.89 3.09 -16.53
C LEU A 99 8.71 3.70 -17.93
N ALA A 100 7.57 4.37 -18.18
CA ALA A 100 7.31 5.07 -19.43
C ALA A 100 8.37 6.15 -19.72
N ALA A 101 8.80 6.91 -18.71
CA ALA A 101 9.88 7.89 -18.84
C ALA A 101 11.25 7.28 -19.23
N ARG A 102 11.40 5.96 -19.13
CA ARG A 102 12.58 5.19 -19.55
C ARG A 102 12.37 4.42 -20.85
N GLY A 103 11.22 4.59 -21.52
CA GLY A 103 10.86 3.80 -22.69
C GLY A 103 10.61 2.33 -22.40
N LEU A 104 10.30 1.98 -21.15
CA LEU A 104 10.01 0.60 -20.73
C LEU A 104 8.50 0.38 -20.73
N GLU A 105 8.01 -0.40 -21.69
CA GLU A 105 6.61 -0.83 -21.74
C GLU A 105 6.42 -2.08 -20.89
N ARG A 106 5.90 -1.89 -19.66
CA ARG A 106 5.61 -2.99 -18.73
C ARG A 106 4.30 -2.75 -18.04
N GLU A 107 3.49 -3.80 -17.96
CA GLU A 107 2.26 -3.78 -17.18
C GLU A 107 2.58 -3.75 -15.68
N VAL A 108 1.81 -2.94 -14.95
CA VAL A 108 1.89 -2.82 -13.50
C VAL A 108 0.47 -3.00 -12.98
N ALA A 109 0.30 -3.93 -12.03
CA ALA A 109 -0.98 -4.23 -11.42
C ALA A 109 -0.86 -4.23 -9.89
N ALA A 110 -1.86 -3.65 -9.22
CA ALA A 110 -2.04 -3.75 -7.78
C ALA A 110 -3.04 -4.86 -7.44
N LEU A 111 -2.69 -5.72 -6.48
CA LEU A 111 -3.51 -6.86 -6.07
C LEU A 111 -3.94 -6.71 -4.61
N VAL A 112 -5.25 -6.75 -4.39
CA VAL A 112 -5.81 -6.86 -3.03
C VAL A 112 -5.40 -8.20 -2.45
N SER A 113 -4.80 -8.16 -1.26
CA SER A 113 -4.17 -9.30 -0.63
C SER A 113 -4.71 -9.52 0.77
N ARG A 114 -4.98 -10.79 1.11
CA ARG A 114 -5.41 -11.23 2.43
C ARG A 114 -4.34 -12.12 3.04
N ALA A 115 -3.88 -11.76 4.23
CA ALA A 115 -2.98 -12.59 5.03
C ALA A 115 -3.79 -13.43 6.03
N GLN A 116 -3.42 -14.70 6.19
CA GLN A 116 -3.92 -15.53 7.28
C GLN A 116 -3.03 -15.31 8.50
N SER A 117 -3.64 -15.15 9.67
CA SER A 117 -2.91 -15.12 10.95
C SER A 117 -3.51 -16.12 11.91
N THR A 118 -2.64 -16.87 12.58
CA THR A 118 -3.00 -17.75 13.70
C THR A 118 -2.69 -17.02 15.01
N SER A 119 -3.63 -17.03 15.96
CA SER A 119 -3.39 -16.46 17.29
C SER A 119 -2.44 -17.38 18.09
N SER A 120 -1.14 -17.13 18.01
CA SER A 120 -0.16 -17.88 18.82
C SER A 120 0.19 -17.21 20.16
N ASN A 121 -0.30 -15.98 20.44
CA ASN A 121 0.15 -15.21 21.61
C ASN A 121 -0.93 -14.28 22.23
N GLY A 122 -2.18 -14.74 22.37
CA GLY A 122 -3.25 -14.01 23.07
C GLY A 122 -3.72 -12.68 22.45
N ARG A 123 -2.98 -12.12 21.48
CA ARG A 123 -3.43 -11.01 20.64
C ARG A 123 -4.48 -11.56 19.69
N ARG A 124 -5.72 -11.06 19.82
CA ARG A 124 -6.85 -11.43 18.95
C ARG A 124 -6.42 -11.30 17.49
N CYS A 125 -6.26 -12.45 16.83
CA CYS A 125 -6.13 -12.52 15.39
C CYS A 125 -7.53 -12.78 14.84
N ALA A 126 -8.06 -11.81 14.09
CA ALA A 126 -9.29 -11.86 13.31
C ALA A 126 -10.65 -11.86 14.08
N PRO A 127 -11.63 -11.01 13.69
CA PRO A 127 -13.05 -11.12 14.08
C PRO A 127 -13.80 -12.28 13.39
N TRP A 128 -13.09 -13.18 12.71
CA TRP A 128 -13.65 -14.12 11.73
C TRP A 128 -13.87 -15.54 12.28
N SER A 129 -14.14 -15.70 13.58
CA SER A 129 -14.66 -16.98 14.07
C SER A 129 -16.15 -17.09 13.75
N THR A 130 -16.49 -17.38 12.50
CA THR A 130 -17.73 -18.08 12.17
C THR A 130 -17.57 -19.56 12.51
N ARG A 131 -17.35 -19.86 13.79
CA ARG A 131 -17.72 -21.19 14.29
C ARG A 131 -19.23 -21.13 14.48
N GLY A 132 -19.95 -21.70 13.52
CA GLY A 132 -21.31 -22.20 13.76
C GLY A 132 -21.28 -23.36 14.76
#